data_AF-A0A520FK89-F1
#
_entry.id   AF-A0A520FK89-F1
#
_cell.length_a   1.000
_cell.length_b   1.000
_cell.length_c   1.000
_cell.angle_alpha   90.00
_cell.angle_beta   90.00
_cell.angle_gamma   90.00
#
_symmetry.space_group_name_H-M   'P 1'
#
loop_
_entity.id
_entity.type
_entity.pdbx_description
1 polymer ?
#
loop_
_entity_poly.entity_id
_entity_poly.type
_entity_poly.pdbx_seq_one_letter_code
_entity_poly.pdbx_strand_id
1 'polypeptide(L)'
;MIATLLATDIIGHPPATNLYQLDEPLEGFGYIAVTAFEPFNQSLVVGVTETGGVEAETVEALWHSPNSYVPHTEVLAAIGYEPPA
;
A
#
# COMPACT_ATOMS: atom_id res chain seq x y z
N MET A 1 -4.55 13.96 -3.76
CA MET A 1 -5.23 12.68 -3.52
C MET A 1 -4.80 12.21 -2.13
N ILE A 2 -5.73 11.65 -1.36
CA ILE A 2 -5.56 11.25 0.04
C ILE A 2 -5.66 9.73 0.15
N ALA A 3 -4.68 9.12 0.80
CA ALA A 3 -4.67 7.70 1.13
C ALA A 3 -4.95 7.52 2.63
N THR A 4 -6.17 7.14 2.99
CA THR A 4 -6.59 6.93 4.38
C THR A 4 -6.12 5.56 4.87
N LEU A 5 -5.32 5.53 5.95
CA LEU A 5 -4.90 4.28 6.58
C LEU A 5 -6.11 3.57 7.21
N LEU A 6 -6.38 2.33 6.78
CA LEU A 6 -7.45 1.50 7.33
C LEU A 6 -6.94 0.49 8.36
N ALA A 7 -5.79 -0.13 8.08
CA ALA A 7 -5.21 -1.17 8.93
C ALA A 7 -3.70 -1.24 8.77
N THR A 8 -3.02 -1.67 9.84
CA THR A 8 -1.60 -1.95 9.89
C THR A 8 -1.38 -3.45 10.10
N ASP A 9 -0.26 -3.98 9.61
CA ASP A 9 0.11 -5.40 9.75
C ASP A 9 -1.03 -6.34 9.37
N ILE A 10 -1.62 -6.12 8.20
CA ILE A 10 -2.77 -6.88 7.72
C ILE A 10 -2.44 -8.38 7.59
N ILE A 11 -3.37 -9.23 8.02
CA ILE A 11 -3.19 -10.68 8.07
C ILE A 11 -3.06 -11.24 6.65
N GLY A 12 -2.20 -12.25 6.47
CA GLY A 12 -1.98 -12.89 5.16
C GLY A 12 -0.94 -12.18 4.28
N HIS A 13 -0.32 -11.10 4.76
CA HIS A 13 0.72 -10.35 4.06
C HIS A 13 2.05 -10.36 4.80
N PRO A 14 3.16 -9.93 4.14
CA PRO A 14 4.42 -9.70 4.82
C PRO A 14 4.27 -8.74 6.03
N PRO A 15 5.10 -8.88 7.07
CA PRO A 15 5.18 -7.90 8.15
C PRO A 15 5.38 -6.47 7.62
N ALA A 16 4.82 -5.47 8.32
CA ALA A 16 4.86 -4.06 7.93
C ALA A 16 4.12 -3.74 6.61
N THR A 17 3.05 -4.49 6.30
CA THR A 17 2.08 -4.13 5.26
C THR A 17 0.91 -3.36 5.86
N ASN A 18 0.59 -2.20 5.29
CA ASN A 18 -0.57 -1.39 5.65
C ASN A 18 -1.57 -1.32 4.50
N LEU A 19 -2.86 -1.32 4.84
CA LEU A 19 -3.95 -1.12 3.88
C LEU A 19 -4.40 0.34 3.89
N TYR A 20 -4.51 0.92 2.70
CA TYR A 20 -5.01 2.27 2.50
C TYR A 20 -6.24 2.28 1.60
N GLN A 21 -7.22 3.10 1.95
CA GLN A 21 -8.31 3.49 1.06
C GLN A 21 -7.94 4.79 0.35
N LEU A 22 -8.12 4.82 -0.97
CA LEU A 22 -7.83 5.98 -1.79
C LEU A 22 -9.11 6.78 -2.02
N ASP A 23 -9.01 8.11 -1.93
CA ASP A 23 -10.12 9.02 -2.28
C ASP A 23 -10.42 9.01 -3.80
N GLU A 24 -9.37 8.81 -4.60
CA GLU A 24 -9.44 8.55 -6.04
C GLU A 24 -8.80 7.19 -6.36
N PRO A 25 -9.35 6.36 -7.26
CA PRO A 25 -8.73 5.06 -7.57
C PRO A 25 -7.38 5.20 -8.31
N LEU A 26 -6.38 4.41 -7.92
CA LEU A 26 -5.12 4.25 -8.65
C LEU A 26 -5.19 3.02 -9.56
N GLU A 27 -5.02 3.21 -10.87
CA GLU A 27 -5.13 2.14 -11.88
C GLU A 27 -6.43 1.32 -11.77
N GLY A 28 -7.53 1.95 -11.31
CA GLY A 28 -8.82 1.30 -11.12
C GLY A 28 -9.02 0.66 -9.74
N PHE A 29 -8.02 0.68 -8.86
CA PHE A 29 -8.10 0.16 -7.50
C PHE A 29 -8.39 1.28 -6.49
N GLY A 30 -9.50 1.16 -5.75
CA GLY A 30 -9.84 2.07 -4.66
C GLY A 30 -9.12 1.79 -3.34
N TYR A 31 -8.38 0.68 -3.26
CA TYR A 31 -7.61 0.26 -2.11
C TYR A 31 -6.23 -0.23 -2.54
N ILE A 32 -5.22 0.06 -1.75
CA ILE A 32 -3.85 -0.42 -1.97
C ILE A 32 -3.25 -0.97 -0.68
N ALA A 33 -2.44 -2.00 -0.82
CA ALA A 33 -1.55 -2.47 0.23
C ALA A 33 -0.15 -1.90 -0.03
N VAL A 34 0.40 -1.15 0.94
CA VAL A 34 1.78 -0.68 0.91
C VAL A 34 2.57 -1.56 1.87
N THR A 35 3.57 -2.25 1.34
CA THR A 35 4.49 -3.09 2.10
C THR A 35 5.84 -2.42 2.14
N ALA A 36 6.41 -2.24 3.32
CA ALA A 36 7.79 -1.81 3.46
C ALA A 36 8.55 -2.87 4.28
N PHE A 37 9.15 -3.83 3.57
CA PHE A 37 9.70 -5.04 4.17
C PHE A 37 11.22 -4.99 4.22
N GLU A 38 11.75 -4.67 5.40
CA GLU A 38 13.17 -4.49 5.67
C GLU A 38 14.04 -5.71 5.27
N PRO A 39 13.65 -6.98 5.54
CA PRO A 39 14.52 -8.12 5.21
C PRO A 39 14.82 -8.29 3.72
N PHE A 40 14.00 -7.73 2.82
CA PHE A 40 14.28 -7.70 1.38
C PHE A 40 14.70 -6.31 0.88
N ASN A 41 14.80 -5.32 1.77
CA ASN A 41 15.16 -3.93 1.47
C ASN A 41 14.34 -3.36 0.29
N GLN A 42 13.02 -3.57 0.35
CA GLN A 42 12.08 -3.23 -0.72
C GLN A 42 10.79 -2.64 -0.15
N SER A 43 10.22 -1.71 -0.91
CA SER A 43 8.84 -1.26 -0.73
C SER A 43 8.00 -1.56 -1.97
N LEU A 44 6.76 -1.97 -1.77
CA LEU A 44 5.84 -2.41 -2.81
C LEU A 44 4.46 -1.81 -2.58
N VAL A 45 3.80 -1.40 -3.67
CA VAL A 45 2.38 -1.02 -3.69
C VAL A 45 1.64 -2.03 -4.55
N VAL A 46 0.56 -2.57 -4.00
CA VAL A 46 -0.25 -3.58 -4.67
C VAL A 46 -1.71 -3.16 -4.64
N GLY A 47 -2.39 -3.28 -5.79
CA GLY A 47 -3.83 -3.05 -5.91
C GLY A 47 -4.63 -4.17 -5.23
N VAL A 48 -5.70 -3.79 -4.52
CA VAL A 48 -6.57 -4.71 -3.77
C VAL A 48 -7.99 -4.63 -4.30
N THR A 49 -8.59 -5.78 -4.65
CA THR A 49 -9.92 -5.86 -5.26
C THR A 49 -11.05 -6.17 -4.28
N GLU A 50 -10.76 -6.76 -3.11
CA GLU A 50 -11.78 -7.14 -2.14
C GLU A 50 -11.81 -6.23 -0.90
N THR A 51 -13.02 -5.99 -0.43
CA THR A 51 -13.46 -4.93 0.47
C THR A 51 -12.67 -4.88 1.77
N GLY A 52 -11.88 -3.81 1.97
CA GLY A 52 -11.77 -2.97 3.19
C GLY A 52 -11.67 -3.64 4.57
N GLY A 53 -11.48 -4.94 4.61
CA GLY A 53 -11.41 -5.82 5.76
C GLY A 53 -10.09 -6.59 5.66
N VAL A 54 -9.67 -7.11 6.80
CA VAL A 54 -8.31 -7.61 7.09
C VAL A 54 -7.86 -8.78 6.18
N GLU A 55 -8.69 -9.20 5.22
CA GLU A 55 -8.44 -10.20 4.20
C GLU A 55 -8.43 -9.48 2.83
N ALA A 56 -7.26 -8.96 2.43
CA ALA A 56 -7.07 -8.32 1.15
C ALA A 56 -6.47 -9.31 0.14
N GLU A 57 -7.19 -9.62 -0.94
CA GLU A 57 -6.58 -10.32 -2.07
C GLU A 57 -5.79 -9.32 -2.93
N THR A 58 -4.47 -9.45 -2.90
CA THR A 58 -3.56 -8.67 -3.74
C THR A 58 -3.53 -9.22 -5.17
N VAL A 59 -3.78 -8.34 -6.14
CA VAL A 59 -3.96 -8.75 -7.54
C VAL A 59 -2.79 -8.34 -8.43
N GLU A 60 -2.27 -7.12 -8.29
CA GLU A 60 -1.29 -6.56 -9.22
C GLU A 60 -0.33 -5.57 -8.55
N ALA A 61 0.97 -5.72 -8.83
CA ALA A 61 2.00 -4.79 -8.37
C ALA A 61 1.94 -3.49 -9.20
N LEU A 62 1.51 -2.40 -8.55
CA LEU A 62 1.36 -1.09 -9.20
C LEU A 62 2.67 -0.30 -9.18
N TRP A 63 3.48 -0.49 -8.14
CA TRP A 63 4.75 0.20 -7.98
C TRP A 63 5.69 -0.56 -7.04
N HIS A 64 7.00 -0.48 -7.26
CA HIS A 64 7.99 -0.97 -6.32
C HIS A 64 9.27 -0.12 -6.31
N SER A 65 9.94 -0.06 -5.16
CA SER A 65 11.26 0.56 -5.06
C SER A 65 12.36 -0.42 -5.52
N PRO A 66 13.23 -0.03 -6.47
CA PRO A 66 14.36 -0.86 -6.86
C PRO A 66 15.51 -0.74 -5.84
N ASN A 67 15.60 -1.71 -4.93
CA ASN A 67 16.71 -1.92 -3.97
C ASN A 67 16.82 -0.93 -2.80
N SER A 68 15.72 -0.31 -2.39
CA SER A 68 15.68 0.43 -1.13
C SER A 68 14.37 0.25 -0.41
N TYR A 69 14.46 0.14 0.91
CA TYR A 69 13.35 0.41 1.81
C TYR A 69 12.98 1.89 1.72
N VAL A 70 11.69 2.16 1.50
CA VAL A 70 11.10 3.50 1.48
C VAL A 70 9.93 3.53 2.48
N PRO A 71 9.91 4.45 3.45
CA PRO A 71 8.80 4.59 4.40
C PRO A 71 7.46 4.80 3.69
N HIS A 72 6.36 4.36 4.31
CA HIS A 72 5.03 4.41 3.67
C HIS A 72 4.63 5.82 3.23
N THR A 73 4.95 6.84 4.02
CA THR A 73 4.66 8.24 3.67
C THR A 73 5.36 8.68 2.40
N GLU A 74 6.61 8.23 2.19
CA GLU A 74 7.37 8.52 0.98
C GLU A 74 6.90 7.69 -0.21
N VAL A 75 6.51 6.43 0.02
CA VAL A 75 5.87 5.59 -1.02
C VAL A 75 4.59 6.24 -1.52
N LEU A 76 3.69 6.65 -0.61
CA LEU A 76 2.45 7.33 -0.95
C LEU A 76 2.72 8.61 -1.75
N ALA A 77 3.66 9.44 -1.30
CA ALA A 77 4.05 10.65 -2.02
C ALA A 77 4.57 10.34 -3.43
N ALA A 78 5.35 9.26 -3.60
CA ALA A 78 5.90 8.85 -4.88
C ALA A 78 4.82 8.42 -5.89
N ILE A 79 3.68 7.88 -5.42
CA ILE A 79 2.53 7.51 -6.25
C ILE A 79 1.45 8.61 -6.30
N GLY A 80 1.74 9.81 -5.77
CA GLY A 80 0.86 10.99 -5.86
C GLY A 80 -0.18 11.14 -4.74
N TYR A 81 -0.05 10.40 -3.64
CA TYR A 81 -0.97 10.43 -2.51
C TYR A 81 -0.32 11.02 -1.26
N GLU A 82 -1.15 11.67 -0.45
CA GLU A 82 -0.77 12.17 0.86
C GLU A 82 -1.48 11.35 1.96
N PRO A 83 -0.86 11.16 3.14
CA PRO A 83 -1.57 10.64 4.29
C PRO A 83 -2.68 11.63 4.74
N PRO A 84 -3.70 11.17 5.48
CA PRO A 84 -4.70 12.07 6.02
C PRO A 84 -4.04 13.11 6.96
N ALA A 85 -4.60 14.32 6.96
CA ALA A 85 -4.16 15.44 7.81
C ALA A 85 -4.29 15.17 9.31
#